data_AF-A0A137PAI7-F1
#
_entry.id   AF-A0A137PAI7-F1
#
_cell.length_a   1.000
_cell.length_b   1.000
_cell.length_c   1.000
_cell.angle_alpha   90.00
_cell.angle_beta   90.00
_cell.angle_gamma   90.00
#
_symmetry.space_group_name_H-M   'P 1'
#
loop_
_entity.id
_entity.type
_entity.pdbx_description
1 polymer ?
#
loop_
_entity_poly.entity_id
_entity_poly.type
_entity_poly.pdbx_seq_one_letter_code
_entity_poly.pdbx_strand_id
1 'polypeptide(L)' 'EGDKYVADGKADAITYARAYIINPDLHSRLFNGAALNEQYDYTTFYNSPEDQPGLGYTSYPAAQA' A
#
# COMPACT_ATOMS: atom_id res chain seq x y z
N GLU A 1 -6.58 10.62 -7.06
CA GLU A 1 -6.08 11.94 -7.55
C GLU A 1 -4.76 11.87 -8.33
N GLY A 2 -3.89 10.87 -8.08
CA GLY A 2 -2.58 10.79 -8.75
C GLY A 2 -2.63 10.89 -10.28
N ASP A 3 -3.50 10.11 -10.93
CA ASP A 3 -3.68 10.15 -12.40
C ASP A 3 -4.01 11.55 -12.92
N LYS A 4 -4.82 12.31 -12.16
CA LYS A 4 -5.16 13.68 -12.52
C LYS A 4 -3.96 14.62 -12.43
N TYR A 5 -3.10 14.46 -11.43
CA TYR A 5 -1.91 15.30 -11.29
C TYR A 5 -0.93 15.08 -12.45
N VAL A 6 -0.77 13.83 -12.88
CA VAL A 6 0.05 13.50 -14.06
C VAL A 6 -0.61 14.03 -15.34
N ALA A 7 -1.91 13.81 -15.53
CA ALA A 7 -2.64 14.28 -16.71
C ALA A 7 -2.68 15.82 -16.83
N ASP A 8 -2.76 16.53 -15.70
CA ASP A 8 -2.72 18.00 -15.65
C ASP A 8 -1.29 18.56 -15.78
N GLY A 9 -0.25 17.72 -15.91
CA GLY A 9 1.15 18.15 -16.00
C GLY A 9 1.72 18.73 -14.70
N LYS A 10 1.12 18.44 -13.55
CA LYS A 10 1.54 18.95 -12.23
C LYS A 10 2.65 18.12 -11.59
N ALA A 11 2.84 16.89 -12.05
CA ALA A 11 3.89 15.98 -11.61
C ALA A 11 4.21 14.95 -12.69
N ASP A 12 5.46 14.51 -12.77
CA ASP A 12 5.86 13.42 -13.66
C ASP A 12 5.54 12.03 -13.10
N ALA A 13 5.46 11.93 -11.76
CA ALA A 13 5.18 10.69 -11.05
C ALA A 13 4.55 10.97 -9.69
N ILE A 14 3.86 9.96 -9.14
CA ILE A 14 3.24 9.99 -7.82
C ILE A 14 3.81 8.86 -6.98
N THR A 15 4.25 9.17 -5.77
CA THR A 15 4.73 8.19 -4.81
C THR A 15 3.66 7.93 -3.75
N TYR A 16 3.46 6.65 -3.43
CA TYR A 16 2.53 6.20 -2.41
C TYR A 16 3.32 5.52 -1.30
N ALA A 17 3.37 6.11 -0.11
CA ALA A 17 4.12 5.57 1.03
C ALA A 17 3.27 4.59 1.83
N ARG A 18 2.50 5.09 2.80
CA ARG A 18 1.68 4.27 3.72
C ARG A 18 0.78 3.28 2.98
N ALA A 19 0.14 3.69 1.88
CA ALA A 19 -0.73 2.82 1.11
C ALA A 19 0.00 1.55 0.61
N TYR A 20 1.29 1.65 0.26
CA TYR A 20 2.09 0.51 -0.18
C TYR A 20 2.52 -0.41 0.98
N ILE A 21 2.60 0.10 2.22
CA ILE A 21 2.87 -0.72 3.40
C ILE A 21 1.80 -1.80 3.53
N ILE A 22 0.52 -1.40 3.43
CA ILE A 22 -0.61 -2.31 3.67
C ILE A 22 -1.13 -2.98 2.39
N ASN A 23 -0.67 -2.56 1.21
CA ASN A 23 -1.04 -3.14 -0.09
C ASN A 23 0.24 -3.53 -0.86
N PRO A 24 0.77 -4.75 -0.69
CA PRO A 24 2.00 -5.16 -1.38
C PRO A 24 1.84 -5.16 -2.91
N ASP A 25 0.61 -5.27 -3.38
CA ASP A 25 0.18 -5.30 -4.78
C ASP A 25 -0.54 -4.00 -5.20
N LEU A 26 -0.25 -2.86 -4.55
CA LEU A 26 -0.96 -1.59 -4.77
C LEU A 26 -1.08 -1.21 -6.25
N HIS A 27 -0.01 -1.38 -7.03
CA HIS A 27 -0.03 -1.07 -8.47
C HIS A 27 -1.10 -1.87 -9.23
N SER A 28 -1.20 -3.17 -8.98
CA SER A 28 -2.20 -4.05 -9.60
C SER A 28 -3.60 -3.68 -9.17
N ARG A 29 -3.79 -3.29 -7.90
CA ARG A 29 -5.11 -2.87 -7.41
C ARG A 29 -5.56 -1.57 -8.08
N LEU A 30 -4.68 -0.58 -8.14
CA LEU A 30 -4.97 0.70 -8.81
C LEU A 30 -5.26 0.48 -10.31
N PHE A 31 -4.46 -0.36 -10.98
CA PHE A 31 -4.64 -0.64 -12.41
C PHE A 31 -5.97 -1.36 -12.71
N ASN A 32 -6.35 -2.34 -11.90
CA ASN A 32 -7.56 -3.15 -12.11
C ASN A 32 -8.81 -2.61 -11.40
N GLY A 33 -8.70 -1.51 -10.64
CA GLY A 33 -9.79 -1.01 -9.80
C GLY A 33 -10.20 -1.97 -8.68
N ALA A 34 -9.28 -2.80 -8.18
CA ALA A 34 -9.55 -3.72 -7.09
C ALA A 34 -9.61 -2.99 -5.74
N ALA A 35 -10.34 -3.56 -4.78
CA ALA A 35 -10.45 -3.00 -3.43
C ALA A 35 -9.07 -2.89 -2.75
N LEU A 36 -8.82 -1.78 -2.06
CA LEU A 36 -7.60 -1.57 -1.29
C LEU A 36 -7.78 -2.11 0.14
N ASN A 37 -6.69 -2.55 0.74
CA ASN A 37 -6.60 -2.62 2.19
C ASN A 37 -6.57 -1.18 2.72
N GLU A 38 -7.41 -0.88 3.70
CA GLU A 38 -7.59 0.48 4.23
C GLU A 38 -7.19 0.62 5.70
N GLN A 39 -7.07 -0.50 6.42
CA GLN A 39 -6.75 -0.50 7.83
C GLN A 39 -5.24 -0.43 8.04
N TYR A 40 -4.80 0.61 8.73
CA TYR A 40 -3.42 0.80 9.15
C TYR A 40 -3.29 0.39 10.61
N ASP A 41 -2.33 -0.49 10.90
CA ASP A 41 -1.85 -0.70 12.26
C ASP A 41 -0.51 0.01 12.45
N TYR A 42 -0.55 1.19 13.05
CA TYR A 42 0.65 1.99 13.28
C TYR A 42 1.58 1.41 14.35
N THR A 43 1.09 0.50 15.19
CA THR A 43 1.91 -0.09 16.26
C THR A 43 3.00 -1.01 15.70
N THR A 44 2.80 -1.55 14.51
CA THR A 44 3.67 -2.53 13.84
C THR A 44 4.55 -1.94 12.73
N PHE A 45 4.46 -0.62 12.46
CA PHE A 45 5.26 0.02 11.40
C PHE A 45 6.77 -0.03 11.65
N TYR A 46 7.16 0.04 12.92
CA TYR A 46 8.56 0.09 13.34
C TYR A 46 8.88 -0.94 14.43
N ASN A 47 7.90 -1.74 14.82
CA ASN A 47 8.05 -2.76 15.85
C ASN A 47 7.61 -4.10 15.26
N SER A 48 8.34 -5.14 15.63
CA SER A 48 8.04 -6.51 15.24
C SER A 48 7.92 -7.35 16.50
N PRO A 49 6.74 -7.93 16.80
CA PRO A 49 6.59 -8.84 17.93
C PRO A 49 7.51 -10.04 17.78
N GLU A 50 8.15 -10.47 18.87
CA GLU A 50 9.12 -11.57 18.87
C GLU A 50 8.51 -12.90 18.40
N ASP A 51 7.23 -13.12 18.71
CA ASP A 51 6.45 -14.30 18.31
C ASP A 51 5.96 -14.24 16.85
N GLN A 52 5.86 -13.04 16.26
CA GLN A 52 5.30 -12.81 14.92
C GLN A 52 6.17 -11.83 14.13
N PRO A 53 7.38 -12.22 13.73
CA PRO A 53 8.36 -11.30 13.15
C PRO A 53 7.92 -10.64 11.84
N GLY A 54 6.97 -11.25 11.11
CA GLY A 54 6.43 -10.72 9.86
C GLY A 54 5.23 -9.77 10.04
N LEU A 55 4.65 -9.67 11.23
CA LEU A 55 3.43 -8.89 11.48
C LEU A 55 3.67 -7.40 11.18
N GLY A 56 2.79 -6.82 10.35
CA GLY A 56 2.87 -5.41 9.96
C GLY A 56 4.00 -5.07 8.99
N TYR A 57 4.74 -6.07 8.50
CA TYR A 57 5.79 -5.91 7.48
C TYR A 57 5.54 -6.76 6.24
N THR A 58 5.50 -8.09 6.40
CA THR A 58 5.26 -9.05 5.30
C THR A 58 3.91 -9.75 5.41
N SER A 59 3.17 -9.52 6.49
CA SER A 59 1.89 -10.19 6.77
C SER A 59 0.68 -9.60 6.02
N TYR A 60 0.84 -8.51 5.27
CA TYR A 60 -0.28 -7.90 4.56
C TYR A 60 -0.69 -8.74 3.34
N PRO A 61 -1.98 -9.07 3.19
CA PRO A 61 -2.43 -9.91 2.09
C PRO A 61 -2.46 -9.13 0.77
N ALA A 62 -1.97 -9.77 -0.30
CA ALA A 62 -2.26 -9.33 -1.66
C ALA A 62 -3.73 -9.61 -2.01
N ALA A 63 -4.29 -8.89 -2.99
CA ALA A 63 -5.57 -9.27 -3.56
C ALA A 63 -5.40 -10.65 -4.20
N GLN A 64 -6.35 -11.56 -3.96
CA GLN A 64 -6.37 -12.84 -4.67
C GLN A 64 -6.43 -12.57 -6.18
N ALA A 65 -5.59 -13.27 -6.96
CA ALA A 65 -5.62 -13.22 -8.41
C ALA A 65 -6.93 -13.79 -8.98
#